data_AF-A0A2G3L9W8-F1
#
_entry.id   AF-A0A2G3L9W8-F1
#
_cell.length_a   1.000
_cell.length_b   1.000
_cell.length_c   1.000
_cell.angle_alpha   90.00
_cell.angle_beta   90.00
_cell.angle_gamma   90.00
#
_symmetry.space_group_name_H-M   'P 1'
#
loop_
_entity.id
_entity.type
_entity.pdbx_description
1 polymer ?
#
loop_
_entity_poly.entity_id
_entity_poly.type
_entity_poly.pdbx_seq_one_letter_code
_entity_poly.pdbx_strand_id
1 'polypeptide(L)' 'MSARTPAPAETPRELADQHDLRLHRAKQLARQVSYQGLNCFIAGFCWHKGDAEMTVYIEGLAEPVAPVELSILEQPQ' A
#
# COMPACT_ATOMS: atom_id res chain seq x y z
N MET A 1 21.56 25.98 17.90
CA MET A 1 20.32 25.87 17.10
C MET A 1 20.70 25.35 15.72
N SER A 2 20.62 24.05 15.46
CA SER A 2 20.93 23.49 14.14
C SER A 2 19.69 23.66 13.27
N ALA A 3 19.77 24.50 12.23
CA ALA A 3 18.71 24.65 11.26
C ALA A 3 18.55 23.33 10.51
N ARG A 4 17.46 22.60 10.77
CA ARG A 4 17.09 21.44 9.95
C ARG A 4 16.67 21.96 8.59
N THR A 5 17.55 21.81 7.60
CA THR A 5 17.17 21.92 6.19
C THR A 5 15.98 20.98 5.95
N PRO A 6 14.87 21.45 5.35
CA PRO A 6 13.76 20.58 5.02
C PRO A 6 14.24 19.49 4.06
N ALA A 7 13.79 18.25 4.29
CA ALA A 7 14.07 17.16 3.38
C ALA A 7 13.51 17.50 1.98
N PRO A 8 14.18 17.08 0.89
CA PRO A 8 13.62 17.21 -0.44
C PRO A 8 12.26 16.49 -0.52
N ALA A 9 11.36 17.03 -1.35
CA ALA A 9 10.06 16.41 -1.57
C ALA A 9 10.25 15.03 -2.22
N GLU A 10 9.46 14.06 -1.76
CA GLU A 10 9.51 12.68 -2.25
C GLU A 10 9.08 12.62 -3.72
N THR A 11 9.80 11.82 -4.49
CA THR A 11 9.48 11.55 -5.89
C THR A 11 8.24 10.67 -6.01
N PRO A 12 7.50 10.71 -7.14
CA PRO A 12 6.35 9.83 -7.35
C PRO A 12 6.66 8.34 -7.16
N ARG A 13 7.89 7.92 -7.49
CA ARG A 13 8.34 6.54 -7.31
C ARG A 13 8.51 6.19 -5.84
N GLU A 14 9.12 7.07 -5.06
CA GLU A 14 9.27 6.87 -3.61
C GLU A 14 7.90 6.80 -2.92
N LEU A 15 6.93 7.60 -3.37
CA LEU A 15 5.55 7.54 -2.86
C LEU A 15 4.88 6.20 -3.18
N ALA A 16 5.05 5.68 -4.40
CA ALA A 16 4.54 4.37 -4.79
C ALA A 16 5.19 3.23 -3.98
N ASP A 17 6.52 3.23 -3.87
CA ASP A 17 7.26 2.23 -3.08
C ASP A 17 6.82 2.25 -1.60
N GLN A 18 6.59 3.44 -1.03
CA GLN A 18 6.05 3.57 0.32
C GLN A 18 4.63 3.03 0.45
N HIS A 19 3.78 3.29 -0.54
CA HIS A 19 2.42 2.78 -0.54
C HIS A 19 2.41 1.24 -0.54
N ASP A 20 3.23 0.63 -1.39
CA ASP A 20 3.40 -0.81 -1.48
C ASP A 20 3.89 -1.41 -0.14
N LEU A 21 4.88 -0.78 0.49
CA LEU A 21 5.35 -1.18 1.83
C LEU A 21 4.25 -1.11 2.90
N ARG A 22 3.36 -0.11 2.84
CA ARG A 22 2.25 -0.01 3.79
C ARG A 22 1.19 -1.10 3.55
N LEU A 23 0.89 -1.45 2.31
CA LEU A 23 0.01 -2.58 1.98
C LEU A 23 0.60 -3.92 2.44
N HIS A 24 1.91 -4.12 2.26
CA HIS A 24 2.65 -5.26 2.83
C HIS A 24 2.41 -5.37 4.34
N ARG A 25 2.57 -4.24 5.06
CA ARG A 25 2.37 -4.19 6.51
C ARG A 25 0.91 -4.44 6.91
N ALA A 26 -0.05 -3.90 6.14
CA ALA A 26 -1.48 -4.15 6.38
C ALA A 26 -1.79 -5.64 6.31
N LYS A 27 -1.26 -6.35 5.30
CA LYS A 27 -1.38 -7.82 5.22
C LYS A 27 -0.75 -8.52 6.43
N GLN A 28 0.50 -8.20 6.77
CA GLN A 28 1.22 -8.85 7.87
C GLN A 28 0.51 -8.71 9.22
N LEU A 29 -0.15 -7.57 9.44
CA LEU A 29 -0.90 -7.27 10.66
C LEU A 29 -2.38 -7.70 10.59
N ALA A 30 -2.80 -8.38 9.51
CA ALA A 30 -4.20 -8.72 9.24
C ALA A 30 -5.14 -7.52 9.42
N ARG A 31 -4.75 -6.35 8.88
CA ARG A 31 -5.55 -5.12 8.91
C ARG A 31 -6.42 -5.02 7.67
N GLN A 32 -7.60 -4.43 7.85
CA GLN A 32 -8.52 -4.15 6.76
C GLN A 32 -7.99 -3.00 5.90
N VAL A 33 -8.21 -3.12 4.59
CA VAL A 33 -8.08 -2.04 3.61
C VAL A 33 -9.45 -1.75 3.02
N SER A 34 -9.63 -0.56 2.46
CA SER A 34 -10.84 -0.20 1.72
C SER A 34 -10.61 -0.37 0.23
N TYR A 35 -11.52 -1.09 -0.43
CA TYR A 35 -11.59 -1.23 -1.88
C TYR A 35 -13.03 -0.96 -2.31
N GLN A 36 -13.24 0.00 -3.21
CA GLN A 36 -14.58 0.40 -3.68
C GLN A 36 -15.58 0.71 -2.53
N GLY A 37 -15.07 1.25 -1.42
CA GLY A 37 -15.87 1.56 -0.22
C GLY A 37 -16.18 0.36 0.69
N LEU A 38 -15.69 -0.84 0.37
CA LEU A 38 -15.85 -2.03 1.18
C LEU A 38 -14.57 -2.31 1.98
N ASN A 39 -14.74 -2.72 3.23
CA ASN A 39 -13.62 -3.18 4.07
C ASN A 39 -13.30 -4.63 3.73
N CYS A 40 -12.06 -4.88 3.35
CA CYS A 40 -11.59 -6.18 2.90
C CYS A 40 -10.18 -6.49 3.43
N PHE A 41 -9.76 -7.75 3.31
CA PHE A 41 -8.43 -8.19 3.70
C PHE A 41 -7.59 -8.56 2.46
N ILE A 42 -6.28 -8.34 2.57
CA ILE A 42 -5.33 -8.69 1.52
C ILE A 42 -5.00 -10.18 1.63
N ALA A 43 -5.43 -10.98 0.65
CA ALA A 43 -5.10 -12.39 0.52
C ALA A 43 -3.63 -12.59 0.10
N GLY A 44 -3.15 -11.74 -0.81
CA GLY A 44 -1.89 -11.95 -1.55
C GLY A 44 -1.38 -10.69 -2.18
N PHE A 45 -0.11 -10.70 -2.56
CA PHE A 45 0.45 -9.74 -3.50
C PHE A 45 1.59 -10.41 -4.28
N CYS A 46 1.88 -9.86 -5.45
CA CYS A 46 2.99 -10.26 -6.29
C CYS A 46 3.75 -9.00 -6.71
N TRP A 47 5.07 -9.01 -6.52
CA TRP A 47 5.94 -7.91 -6.93
C TRP A 47 7.31 -8.47 -7.31
N HIS A 48 7.71 -8.27 -8.56
CA HIS A 48 9.02 -8.64 -9.05
C HIS A 48 9.89 -7.41 -9.26
N LYS A 49 11.20 -7.59 -9.11
CA LYS A 49 12.17 -6.53 -9.36
C LYS A 49 12.12 -6.13 -10.84
N GLY A 50 11.67 -4.89 -11.10
CA GLY A 50 11.49 -4.36 -12.45
C GLY A 50 10.04 -4.07 -12.79
N ASP A 51 9.09 -4.58 -12.00
CA ASP A 51 7.68 -4.20 -12.12
C ASP A 51 7.53 -2.72 -11.77
N ALA A 52 6.66 -2.04 -12.53
CA ALA A 52 6.36 -0.63 -12.30
C ALA A 52 5.59 -0.42 -10.99
N GLU A 53 4.78 -1.41 -10.61
CA GLU A 53 3.90 -1.39 -9.43
C GLU A 53 3.57 -2.83 -9.00
N MET A 54 3.30 -3.04 -7.72
CA MET A 54 2.85 -4.31 -7.15
C MET A 54 1.46 -4.71 -7.68
N THR A 55 1.15 -6.00 -7.70
CA THR A 55 -0.22 -6.51 -7.91
C THR A 55 -0.80 -7.06 -6.60
N VAL A 56 -2.02 -6.68 -6.23
CA VAL A 56 -2.65 -7.08 -4.96
C VAL A 56 -3.83 -8.02 -5.20
N TYR A 57 -4.01 -9.01 -4.33
CA TYR A 57 -5.16 -9.92 -4.34
C TYR A 57 -5.95 -9.76 -3.04
N ILE A 58 -7.26 -9.56 -3.18
CA ILE A 58 -8.20 -9.33 -2.07
C ILE A 58 -9.00 -10.62 -1.82
N GLU A 59 -9.24 -10.93 -0.55
CA GLU A 59 -10.06 -12.08 -0.18
C GLU A 59 -11.47 -11.97 -0.78
N GLY A 60 -11.91 -13.03 -1.46
CA GLY A 60 -13.24 -13.09 -2.08
C GLY A 60 -13.35 -12.42 -3.45
N LEU A 61 -12.29 -11.80 -3.96
CA LEU A 61 -12.23 -11.29 -5.34
C LEU A 61 -11.38 -12.20 -6.23
N ALA A 62 -11.87 -12.46 -7.44
CA ALA A 62 -11.17 -13.29 -8.42
C ALA A 62 -10.09 -12.52 -9.17
N GLU A 63 -10.32 -11.24 -9.41
CA GLU A 63 -9.41 -10.39 -10.18
C GLU A 63 -8.41 -9.66 -9.27
N PRO A 64 -7.16 -9.48 -9.73
CA PRO A 64 -6.20 -8.65 -9.02
C PRO A 64 -6.63 -7.17 -9.01
N VAL A 65 -6.17 -6.47 -7.98
CA VAL A 65 -6.45 -5.05 -7.74
C VAL A 65 -5.15 -4.27 -7.78
N ALA A 66 -5.16 -3.09 -8.41
CA ALA A 66 -4.00 -2.22 -8.41
C ALA A 66 -3.81 -1.57 -7.02
N PRO A 67 -2.57 -1.38 -6.55
CA PRO A 67 -2.30 -0.77 -5.25
C PRO A 67 -3.00 0.57 -5.07
N VAL A 68 -3.00 1.42 -6.10
CA VAL A 68 -3.60 2.77 -6.06
C VAL A 68 -5.11 2.77 -5.83
N GLU A 69 -5.79 1.66 -6.09
CA GLU A 69 -7.24 1.51 -5.86
C GLU A 69 -7.57 1.16 -4.39
N LEU A 70 -6.55 0.81 -3.59
CA LEU A 70 -6.70 0.46 -2.19
C LEU A 70 -6.41 1.66 -1.30
N SER A 71 -7.27 1.87 -0.32
CA SER A 71 -7.03 2.84 0.76
C SER A 71 -6.72 2.11 2.05
N ILE A 72 -5.62 2.47 2.69
CA ILE A 72 -5.23 1.91 3.99
C ILE A 72 -6.04 2.60 5.07
N LEU A 73 -6.82 1.80 5.81
CA LEU A 73 -7.58 2.30 6.95
C LEU A 73 -6.62 2.53 8.12
N GLU A 74 -6.39 3.79 8.48
CA GLU A 74 -5.63 4.12 9.70
C GLU A 74 -6.44 3.65 10.91
N GLN A 75 -5.92 2.64 11.62
CA GLN A 75 -6.47 2.25 12.90
C GLN A 75 -5.80 3.07 14.01
N PRO A 76 -6.56 3.64 14.96
CA PRO A 76 -6.00 4.26 16.15
C PRO A 76 -5.15 3.23 16.90
N GLN A 77 -3.95 3.65 17.34
CA GLN A 77 -3.01 2.80 18.09
C GLN A 77 -3.47 2.56 19.52
#